data_AF-A0A147DRA8-F1
#
_entry.id   AF-A0A147DRA8-F1
#
_cell.length_a   1.000
_cell.length_b   1.000
_cell.length_c   1.000
_cell.angle_alpha   90.00
_cell.angle_beta   90.00
_cell.angle_gamma   90.00
#
_symmetry.space_group_name_H-M   'P 1'
#
loop_
_entity.id
_entity.type
_entity.pdbx_description
1 polymer ?
#
loop_
_entity_poly.entity_id
_entity_poly.type
_entity_poly.pdbx_seq_one_letter_code
_entity_poly.pdbx_strand_id
1 'polypeptide(L)'
;MTTDDDGTRGSGAPNGEGRASAGGWIVGSIVALFVSWWLALASILSTAGPWSGRWSDGGMILAYLIAAALGFGVPFWGFLSLRRVRRDGRSVRIVGPTVCLLLAALGGVTLLPLPFFQGARMASDAAERAQPPTDGETARTVAEAQEELRSLGDRVVAAMGRDSSAPPAEVVTDTCRLDNHSAGTMVRYSWWYGDGEPSISATAATGSASASASSTTGAPTPSPSATMSDAEGARMSEPALRLLQDEGYELYQRFDGGGGHLSVPDDWHGRATVGQRAEDLLMESGCLVDPGAVDPDAVSGE
;
A
#
# COMPACT_ATOMS: atom_id res chain seq x y z
N MET A 1 -65.32 -22.08 -64.04
CA MET A 1 -65.19 -21.18 -62.87
C MET A 1 -64.27 -21.89 -61.89
N THR A 2 -63.40 -21.11 -61.24
CA THR A 2 -62.23 -21.43 -60.39
C THR A 2 -60.92 -21.78 -61.10
N THR A 3 -60.00 -20.85 -60.90
CA THR A 3 -58.58 -20.66 -61.24
C THR A 3 -57.65 -21.61 -60.48
N ASP A 4 -56.42 -21.83 -60.97
CA ASP A 4 -55.21 -21.29 -60.33
C ASP A 4 -53.92 -21.64 -61.10
N ASP A 5 -52.97 -20.74 -60.87
CA ASP A 5 -51.66 -20.45 -61.47
C ASP A 5 -50.52 -21.44 -61.15
N ASP A 6 -49.35 -21.06 -61.69
CA ASP A 6 -47.95 -21.44 -61.39
C ASP A 6 -47.33 -22.59 -62.19
N GLY A 7 -46.13 -22.46 -62.77
CA GLY A 7 -45.16 -21.38 -62.68
C GLY A 7 -43.98 -21.69 -63.59
N THR A 8 -43.50 -20.64 -64.26
CA THR A 8 -42.38 -20.64 -65.19
C THR A 8 -41.02 -20.86 -64.50
N ARG A 9 -40.13 -21.53 -65.26
CA ARG A 9 -38.71 -21.23 -65.51
C ARG A 9 -37.81 -20.86 -64.33
N GLY A 10 -36.68 -21.56 -64.29
CA GLY A 10 -35.60 -21.33 -63.36
C GLY A 10 -34.98 -19.93 -63.38
N SER A 11 -34.31 -19.65 -62.27
CA SER A 11 -33.22 -18.70 -62.19
C SER A 11 -32.25 -19.25 -61.14
N GLY A 12 -30.97 -19.32 -61.50
CA GLY A 12 -29.92 -19.80 -60.62
C GLY A 12 -29.72 -18.87 -59.42
N ALA A 13 -29.31 -19.44 -58.31
CA ALA A 13 -28.59 -18.74 -57.27
C ALA A 13 -27.37 -19.60 -56.85
N PRO A 14 -26.18 -18.99 -56.73
CA PRO A 14 -24.91 -19.71 -56.67
C PRO A 14 -24.63 -20.29 -55.28
N ASN A 15 -24.06 -21.50 -55.32
CA ASN A 15 -23.35 -22.15 -54.22
C ASN A 15 -22.40 -21.17 -53.50
N GLY A 16 -22.67 -20.84 -52.22
CA GLY A 16 -21.84 -19.88 -51.47
C GLY A 16 -21.75 -20.04 -49.95
N GLU A 17 -22.52 -20.91 -49.29
CA GLU A 17 -22.70 -20.81 -47.82
C GLU A 17 -21.74 -21.64 -46.93
N GLY A 18 -20.82 -22.42 -47.52
CA GLY A 18 -19.94 -23.30 -46.72
C GLY A 18 -18.68 -22.64 -46.11
N ARG A 19 -18.32 -21.42 -46.51
CA ARG A 19 -17.04 -20.76 -46.09
C ARG A 19 -17.20 -19.68 -45.01
N ALA A 20 -18.43 -19.31 -44.66
CA ALA A 20 -18.70 -18.17 -43.78
C ALA A 20 -18.42 -18.42 -42.28
N SER A 21 -18.32 -19.68 -41.82
CA SER A 21 -18.28 -19.96 -40.38
C SER A 21 -16.89 -19.84 -39.74
N ALA A 22 -15.82 -20.29 -40.39
CA ALA A 22 -14.46 -20.26 -39.79
C ALA A 22 -13.75 -18.92 -39.97
N GLY A 23 -13.95 -18.24 -41.11
CA GLY A 23 -13.37 -16.93 -41.38
C GLY A 23 -13.95 -15.83 -40.49
N GLY A 24 -15.27 -15.89 -40.22
CA GLY A 24 -15.96 -14.92 -39.36
C GLY A 24 -15.41 -14.88 -37.93
N TRP A 25 -15.10 -16.03 -37.33
CA TRP A 25 -14.51 -16.08 -35.98
C TRP A 25 -13.08 -15.52 -35.93
N ILE A 26 -12.29 -15.74 -36.98
CA ILE A 26 -10.91 -15.22 -37.05
C ILE A 26 -10.94 -13.69 -37.18
N VAL A 27 -11.73 -13.16 -38.12
CA VAL A 27 -11.90 -11.72 -38.31
C VAL A 27 -12.48 -11.07 -37.05
N GLY A 28 -13.51 -11.68 -36.46
CA GLY A 28 -14.11 -11.22 -35.21
C GLY A 28 -13.12 -11.21 -34.04
N SER A 29 -12.27 -12.24 -33.91
CA SER A 29 -11.25 -12.31 -32.85
C SER A 29 -10.15 -11.26 -33.04
N ILE A 30 -9.73 -11.00 -34.29
CA ILE A 30 -8.74 -9.95 -34.61
C ILE A 30 -9.31 -8.57 -34.28
N VAL A 31 -10.54 -8.28 -34.71
CA VAL A 31 -11.22 -7.02 -34.42
C VAL A 31 -11.44 -6.84 -32.92
N ALA A 32 -11.89 -7.88 -32.21
CA ALA A 32 -12.08 -7.84 -30.77
C ALA A 32 -10.76 -7.57 -30.03
N LEU A 33 -9.66 -8.19 -30.44
CA LEU A 33 -8.34 -7.91 -29.87
C LEU A 33 -7.90 -6.47 -30.16
N PHE A 34 -8.08 -5.99 -31.39
CA PHE A 34 -7.69 -4.63 -31.75
C PHE A 34 -8.49 -3.59 -30.96
N VAL A 35 -9.80 -3.80 -30.80
CA VAL A 35 -10.68 -2.95 -29.96
C VAL A 35 -10.27 -3.05 -28.49
N SER A 36 -9.99 -4.25 -27.97
CA SER A 36 -9.56 -4.44 -26.58
C SER A 36 -8.22 -3.78 -26.29
N TRP A 37 -7.28 -3.84 -27.26
CA TRP A 37 -5.99 -3.19 -27.16
C TRP A 37 -6.21 -1.68 -27.16
N TRP A 38 -7.01 -1.13 -28.08
CA TRP A 38 -7.31 0.30 -28.09
C TRP A 38 -7.98 0.79 -26.80
N LEU A 39 -8.88 0.00 -26.21
CA LEU A 39 -9.48 0.31 -24.91
C LEU A 39 -8.45 0.30 -23.77
N ALA A 40 -7.58 -0.71 -23.74
CA ALA A 40 -6.49 -0.77 -22.76
C ALA A 40 -5.51 0.40 -22.92
N LEU A 41 -5.15 0.73 -24.16
CA LEU A 41 -4.27 1.86 -24.47
C LEU A 41 -4.91 3.18 -24.08
N ALA A 42 -6.20 3.37 -24.37
CA ALA A 42 -6.97 4.54 -23.94
C ALA A 42 -6.99 4.68 -22.42
N SER A 43 -7.15 3.56 -21.69
CA SER A 43 -7.11 3.54 -20.23
C SER A 43 -5.72 3.85 -19.65
N ILE A 44 -4.64 3.46 -20.31
CA ILE A 44 -3.27 3.83 -19.91
C ILE A 44 -3.02 5.31 -20.20
N LEU A 45 -3.37 5.80 -21.39
CA LEU A 45 -3.17 7.20 -21.74
C LEU A 45 -4.03 8.15 -20.88
N SER A 46 -5.19 7.71 -20.38
CA SER A 46 -5.95 8.52 -19.41
C SER A 46 -5.26 8.68 -18.07
N THR A 47 -4.33 7.78 -17.70
CA THR A 47 -3.52 7.91 -16.46
C THR A 47 -2.28 8.79 -16.63
N ALA A 48 -1.72 8.89 -17.83
CA ALA A 48 -0.47 9.62 -18.09
C ALA A 48 -0.66 10.96 -18.83
N GLY A 49 -1.90 11.30 -19.22
CA GLY A 49 -2.22 12.50 -20.00
C GLY A 49 -2.96 13.59 -19.21
N PRO A 50 -3.03 14.83 -19.74
CA PRO A 50 -3.66 16.00 -19.10
C PRO A 50 -5.20 15.90 -18.90
N TRP A 51 -5.78 14.72 -19.08
CA TRP A 51 -7.22 14.43 -19.00
C TRP A 51 -7.56 13.47 -17.85
N SER A 52 -6.62 13.22 -16.93
CA SER A 52 -6.75 12.29 -15.80
C SER A 52 -7.91 12.60 -14.84
N GLY A 53 -8.42 13.83 -14.82
CA GLY A 53 -9.52 14.24 -13.93
C GLY A 53 -10.94 13.85 -14.37
N ARG A 54 -11.12 13.15 -15.51
CA ARG A 54 -12.48 12.87 -16.05
C ARG A 54 -13.09 11.52 -15.63
N TRP A 55 -12.34 10.62 -15.02
CA TRP A 55 -12.82 9.28 -14.67
C TRP A 55 -12.55 8.98 -13.20
N SER A 56 -13.54 8.48 -12.47
CA SER A 56 -13.33 7.95 -11.12
C SER A 56 -12.49 6.67 -11.17
N ASP A 57 -11.73 6.38 -10.11
CA ASP A 57 -10.90 5.17 -10.02
C ASP A 57 -11.71 3.88 -10.30
N GLY A 58 -12.97 3.85 -9.88
CA GLY A 58 -13.88 2.74 -10.19
C GLY A 58 -14.25 2.60 -11.67
N GLY A 59 -14.38 3.72 -12.41
CA GLY A 59 -14.65 3.71 -13.84
C GLY A 59 -13.49 3.13 -14.65
N MET A 60 -12.26 3.37 -14.20
CA MET A 60 -11.05 2.85 -14.84
C MET A 60 -10.92 1.34 -14.70
N ILE A 61 -11.18 0.80 -13.50
CA ILE A 61 -11.17 -0.64 -13.25
C ILE A 61 -12.25 -1.34 -14.10
N LEU A 62 -13.45 -0.76 -14.19
CA LEU A 62 -14.51 -1.30 -15.01
C LEU A 62 -14.12 -1.34 -16.50
N ALA A 63 -13.47 -0.30 -17.01
CA ALA A 63 -12.98 -0.25 -18.39
C ALA A 63 -11.92 -1.34 -18.66
N TYR A 64 -10.98 -1.55 -17.73
CA TYR A 64 -10.00 -2.64 -17.82
C TYR A 64 -10.65 -4.02 -17.80
N LEU A 65 -11.66 -4.24 -16.97
CA LEU A 65 -12.40 -5.52 -16.93
C LEU A 65 -13.13 -5.79 -18.24
N ILE A 66 -13.76 -4.76 -18.84
CA ILE A 66 -14.40 -4.88 -20.15
C ILE A 66 -13.37 -5.17 -21.23
N ALA A 67 -12.23 -4.49 -21.22
CA ALA A 67 -11.14 -4.72 -22.16
C ALA A 67 -10.58 -6.15 -22.04
N ALA A 68 -10.36 -6.64 -20.82
CA ALA A 68 -9.91 -8.02 -20.56
C ALA A 68 -10.94 -9.05 -21.02
N ALA A 69 -12.23 -8.84 -20.73
CA ALA A 69 -13.31 -9.72 -21.15
C ALA A 69 -13.42 -9.81 -22.69
N LEU A 70 -13.23 -8.69 -23.39
CA LEU A 70 -13.26 -8.67 -24.86
C LEU A 70 -11.98 -9.26 -25.47
N GLY A 71 -10.81 -8.87 -24.96
CA GLY A 71 -9.51 -9.25 -25.53
C GLY A 71 -9.12 -10.70 -25.26
N PHE A 72 -9.50 -11.26 -24.11
CA PHE A 72 -9.26 -12.67 -23.78
C PHE A 72 -10.49 -13.54 -24.01
N GLY A 73 -11.68 -13.09 -23.56
CA GLY A 73 -12.89 -13.90 -23.54
C GLY A 73 -13.41 -14.25 -24.93
N VAL A 74 -13.40 -13.31 -25.89
CA VAL A 74 -13.87 -13.54 -27.26
C VAL A 74 -13.01 -14.58 -28.00
N PRO A 75 -11.68 -14.47 -28.09
CA PRO A 75 -10.86 -15.49 -28.75
C PRO A 75 -10.89 -16.83 -28.00
N PHE A 76 -10.97 -16.84 -26.66
CA PHE A 76 -11.12 -18.07 -25.89
C PHE A 76 -12.45 -18.79 -26.18
N TRP A 77 -13.55 -18.05 -26.25
CA TRP A 77 -14.85 -18.58 -26.62
C TRP A 77 -14.88 -19.09 -28.06
N GLY A 78 -14.25 -18.36 -28.99
CA GLY A 78 -14.06 -18.79 -30.37
C GLY A 78 -13.28 -20.11 -30.47
N PHE A 79 -12.23 -20.27 -29.67
CA PHE A 79 -11.50 -21.54 -29.57
C PHE A 79 -12.39 -22.67 -29.06
N LEU A 80 -13.16 -22.45 -27.98
CA LEU A 80 -14.05 -23.47 -27.42
C LEU A 80 -15.17 -23.87 -28.39
N SER A 81 -15.76 -22.90 -29.11
CA SER A 81 -16.81 -23.16 -30.10
C SER A 81 -16.28 -23.98 -31.27
N LEU A 82 -15.12 -23.62 -31.84
CA LEU A 82 -14.47 -24.36 -32.93
C LEU A 82 -14.04 -25.77 -32.47
N ARG A 83 -13.60 -25.91 -31.22
CA ARG A 83 -13.25 -27.21 -30.63
C ARG A 83 -14.48 -28.11 -30.43
N ARG A 84 -15.64 -27.55 -30.04
CA ARG A 84 -16.92 -28.28 -29.97
C ARG A 84 -17.35 -28.75 -31.37
N VAL A 85 -17.35 -27.87 -32.36
CA VAL A 85 -17.72 -28.22 -33.75
C VAL A 85 -16.81 -29.33 -34.32
N ARG A 86 -15.51 -29.31 -33.99
CA ARG A 86 -14.58 -30.38 -34.40
C ARG A 86 -14.88 -31.73 -33.72
N ARG A 87 -15.35 -31.71 -32.46
CA ARG A 87 -15.80 -32.91 -31.75
C ARG A 87 -17.05 -33.53 -32.38
N ASP A 88 -17.93 -32.69 -32.94
CA ASP A 88 -19.16 -33.12 -33.62
C ASP A 88 -18.92 -33.68 -35.04
N GLY A 89 -17.67 -34.06 -35.37
CA GLY A 89 -17.32 -34.73 -36.62
C GLY A 89 -17.24 -33.82 -37.86
N ARG A 90 -17.45 -32.52 -37.74
CA ARG A 90 -17.28 -31.57 -38.85
C ARG A 90 -15.79 -31.23 -39.04
N SER A 91 -15.31 -31.36 -40.28
CA SER A 91 -13.92 -31.09 -40.66
C SER A 91 -13.62 -29.59 -40.65
N VAL A 92 -13.26 -29.05 -39.48
CA VAL A 92 -12.74 -27.68 -39.35
C VAL A 92 -11.23 -27.69 -39.61
N ARG A 93 -10.73 -26.77 -40.45
CA ARG A 93 -9.29 -26.59 -40.67
C ARG A 93 -8.60 -26.20 -39.36
N ILE A 94 -7.49 -26.87 -39.04
CA ILE A 94 -6.71 -26.73 -37.80
C ILE A 94 -6.27 -25.28 -37.53
N VAL A 95 -6.13 -24.47 -38.58
CA VAL A 95 -5.65 -23.08 -38.52
C VAL A 95 -6.55 -22.19 -37.63
N GLY A 96 -7.87 -22.38 -37.65
CA GLY A 96 -8.80 -21.53 -36.88
C GLY A 96 -8.59 -21.61 -35.36
N PRO A 97 -8.68 -22.82 -34.76
CA PRO A 97 -8.40 -23.00 -33.33
C PRO A 97 -7.01 -22.52 -32.89
N THR A 98 -5.98 -22.75 -33.70
CA THR A 98 -4.61 -22.32 -33.36
C THR A 98 -4.48 -20.80 -33.30
N VAL A 99 -5.08 -20.08 -34.26
CA VAL A 99 -5.07 -18.61 -34.26
C VAL A 99 -5.86 -18.07 -33.07
N CYS A 100 -7.06 -18.59 -32.78
CA CYS A 100 -7.84 -18.16 -31.62
C CYS A 100 -7.08 -18.41 -30.29
N LEU A 101 -6.35 -19.52 -30.18
CA LEU A 101 -5.57 -19.83 -28.99
C LEU A 101 -4.37 -18.89 -28.82
N LEU A 102 -3.65 -18.57 -29.91
CA LEU A 102 -2.57 -17.58 -29.89
C LEU A 102 -3.07 -16.19 -29.48
N LEU A 103 -4.22 -15.79 -30.01
CA LEU A 103 -4.87 -14.53 -29.70
C LEU A 103 -5.33 -14.47 -28.23
N ALA A 104 -5.89 -15.55 -27.70
CA ALA A 104 -6.23 -15.66 -26.28
C ALA A 104 -4.97 -15.65 -25.40
N ALA A 105 -3.89 -16.35 -25.79
CA ALA A 105 -2.64 -16.33 -25.05
C ALA A 105 -2.03 -14.91 -25.01
N LEU A 106 -2.04 -14.20 -26.14
CA LEU A 106 -1.56 -12.83 -26.23
C LEU A 106 -2.39 -11.89 -25.35
N GLY A 107 -3.72 -11.92 -25.47
CA GLY A 107 -4.63 -11.12 -24.64
C GLY A 107 -4.52 -11.46 -23.16
N GLY A 108 -4.29 -12.72 -22.81
CA GLY A 108 -4.08 -13.17 -21.44
C GLY A 108 -2.79 -12.59 -20.85
N VAL A 109 -1.68 -12.64 -21.59
CA VAL A 109 -0.39 -12.09 -21.12
C VAL A 109 -0.41 -10.56 -21.02
N THR A 110 -1.12 -9.86 -21.90
CA THR A 110 -1.11 -8.39 -21.93
C THR A 110 -2.16 -7.74 -21.05
N LEU A 111 -3.34 -8.35 -20.87
CA LEU A 111 -4.49 -7.70 -20.21
C LEU A 111 -4.82 -8.25 -18.81
N LEU A 112 -4.47 -9.49 -18.49
CA LEU A 112 -4.81 -10.09 -17.19
C LEU A 112 -3.87 -9.72 -16.01
N PRO A 113 -2.56 -9.44 -16.19
CA PRO A 113 -1.69 -9.18 -15.04
C PRO A 113 -2.14 -7.99 -14.19
N LEU A 114 -2.53 -6.87 -14.81
CA LEU A 114 -2.97 -5.67 -14.10
C LEU A 114 -4.19 -5.90 -13.19
N PRO A 115 -5.35 -6.38 -13.69
CA PRO A 115 -6.50 -6.65 -12.83
C PRO A 115 -6.24 -7.78 -11.83
N PHE A 116 -5.34 -8.73 -12.14
CA PHE A 116 -4.95 -9.78 -11.19
C PHE A 116 -4.15 -9.21 -10.01
N PHE A 117 -3.12 -8.40 -10.26
CA PHE A 117 -2.34 -7.77 -9.19
C PHE A 117 -3.16 -6.76 -8.39
N GLN A 118 -4.00 -5.97 -9.06
CA GLN A 118 -4.91 -5.04 -8.38
C GLN A 118 -5.96 -5.77 -7.56
N GLY A 119 -6.56 -6.84 -8.11
CA GLY A 119 -7.52 -7.67 -7.40
C GLY A 119 -6.90 -8.41 -6.21
N ALA A 120 -5.67 -8.90 -6.34
CA ALA A 120 -4.95 -9.53 -5.23
C ALA A 120 -4.69 -8.54 -4.09
N ARG A 121 -4.33 -7.28 -4.40
CA ARG A 121 -4.18 -6.22 -3.40
C ARG A 121 -5.51 -5.83 -2.76
N MET A 122 -6.58 -5.64 -3.55
CA MET A 122 -7.89 -5.37 -2.99
C MET A 122 -8.39 -6.50 -2.08
N ALA A 123 -8.08 -7.75 -2.44
CA ALA A 123 -8.42 -8.91 -1.63
C ALA A 123 -7.58 -8.97 -0.35
N SER A 124 -6.27 -8.67 -0.39
CA SER A 124 -5.45 -8.56 0.82
C SER A 124 -5.93 -7.43 1.72
N ASP A 125 -6.19 -6.25 1.17
CA ASP A 125 -6.66 -5.09 1.95
C ASP A 125 -8.05 -5.35 2.54
N ALA A 126 -8.94 -6.05 1.81
CA ALA A 126 -10.25 -6.44 2.34
C ALA A 126 -10.12 -7.53 3.42
N ALA A 127 -9.16 -8.45 3.26
CA ALA A 127 -8.88 -9.47 4.26
C ALA A 127 -8.29 -8.85 5.54
N GLU A 128 -7.36 -7.91 5.41
CA GLU A 128 -6.79 -7.13 6.53
C GLU A 128 -7.88 -6.33 7.24
N ARG A 129 -8.75 -5.60 6.51
CA ARG A 129 -9.89 -4.89 7.12
C ARG A 129 -10.90 -5.78 7.82
N ALA A 130 -11.02 -7.03 7.39
CA ALA A 130 -11.92 -7.99 8.01
C ALA A 130 -11.30 -8.65 9.25
N GLN A 131 -10.00 -8.44 9.52
CA GLN A 131 -9.38 -8.97 10.72
C GLN A 131 -9.89 -8.23 11.95
N PRO A 132 -10.15 -8.96 13.06
CA PRO A 132 -10.40 -8.31 14.34
C PRO A 132 -9.15 -7.52 14.76
N PRO A 133 -9.31 -6.49 15.60
CA PRO A 133 -8.16 -5.84 16.25
C PRO A 133 -7.28 -6.86 16.96
N THR A 134 -5.97 -6.58 17.00
CA THR A 134 -5.01 -7.48 17.63
C THR A 134 -5.13 -7.47 19.16
N ASP A 135 -4.56 -8.48 19.81
CA ASP A 135 -4.52 -8.54 21.27
C ASP A 135 -3.81 -7.32 21.87
N GLY A 136 -2.78 -6.78 21.17
CA GLY A 136 -2.09 -5.56 21.55
C GLY A 136 -2.95 -4.31 21.52
N GLU A 137 -3.68 -4.12 20.42
CA GLU A 137 -4.58 -2.99 20.21
C GLU A 137 -5.74 -2.95 21.21
N THR A 138 -6.06 -4.09 21.82
CA THR A 138 -7.14 -4.27 22.80
C THR A 138 -6.65 -4.53 24.22
N ALA A 139 -5.33 -4.61 24.43
CA ALA A 139 -4.72 -4.91 25.73
C ALA A 139 -5.00 -3.84 26.79
N ARG A 140 -5.24 -2.60 26.35
CA ARG A 140 -5.45 -1.41 27.17
C ARG A 140 -6.50 -0.49 26.58
N THR A 141 -7.21 0.19 27.47
CA THR A 141 -8.02 1.35 27.10
C THR A 141 -7.13 2.60 26.98
N VAL A 142 -7.58 3.61 26.23
CA VAL A 142 -6.87 4.89 26.11
C VAL A 142 -6.60 5.53 27.48
N ALA A 143 -7.55 5.46 28.40
CA ALA A 143 -7.40 6.02 29.75
C ALA A 143 -6.35 5.26 30.58
N GLU A 144 -6.30 3.93 30.48
CA GLU A 144 -5.26 3.13 31.14
C GLU A 144 -3.88 3.43 30.55
N ALA A 145 -3.78 3.50 29.22
CA ALA A 145 -2.52 3.85 28.55
C ALA A 145 -2.05 5.26 28.92
N GLN A 146 -2.94 6.25 29.04
CA GLN A 146 -2.60 7.58 29.55
C GLN A 146 -2.00 7.55 30.95
N GLU A 147 -2.57 6.76 31.85
CA GLU A 147 -2.09 6.69 33.23
C GLU A 147 -0.77 5.90 33.33
N GLU A 148 -0.66 4.76 32.63
CA GLU A 148 0.56 3.95 32.59
C GLU A 148 1.72 4.72 31.95
N LEU A 149 1.48 5.40 30.82
CA LEU A 149 2.51 6.19 30.13
C LEU A 149 2.91 7.43 30.93
N ARG A 150 1.96 8.06 31.64
CA ARG A 150 2.28 9.16 32.58
C ARG A 150 3.16 8.68 33.74
N SER A 151 2.75 7.61 34.40
CA SER A 151 3.50 7.02 35.52
C SER A 151 4.90 6.56 35.10
N LEU A 152 5.02 5.92 33.93
CA LEU A 152 6.31 5.51 33.40
C LEU A 152 7.16 6.71 32.99
N GLY A 153 6.60 7.66 32.23
CA GLY A 153 7.29 8.87 31.81
C GLY A 153 7.85 9.67 32.97
N ASP A 154 7.06 9.87 34.04
CA ASP A 154 7.50 10.57 35.25
C ASP A 154 8.65 9.85 35.95
N ARG A 155 8.64 8.51 36.00
CA ARG A 155 9.76 7.71 36.52
C ARG A 155 11.02 7.84 35.66
N VAL A 156 10.87 7.88 34.34
CA VAL A 156 11.99 8.07 33.40
C VAL A 156 12.60 9.46 33.57
N VAL A 157 11.78 10.52 33.65
CA VAL A 157 12.24 11.89 33.91
C VAL A 157 12.95 12.00 35.27
N ALA A 158 12.41 11.35 36.30
CA ALA A 158 13.06 11.27 37.60
C ALA A 158 14.41 10.53 37.55
N ALA A 159 14.51 9.44 36.76
CA ALA A 159 15.75 8.70 36.56
C ALA A 159 16.83 9.55 35.86
N MET A 160 16.42 10.49 35.00
CA MET A 160 17.29 11.50 34.40
C MET A 160 17.76 12.59 35.39
N GLY A 161 17.28 12.56 36.64
CA GLY A 161 17.59 13.57 37.66
C GLY A 161 16.78 14.85 37.49
N ARG A 162 15.62 14.78 36.84
CA ARG A 162 14.74 15.91 36.51
C ARG A 162 13.39 15.79 37.22
N ASP A 163 12.62 16.87 37.20
CA ASP A 163 11.28 16.94 37.77
C ASP A 163 10.27 17.14 36.63
N SER A 164 9.35 16.19 36.44
CA SER A 164 8.34 16.25 35.39
C SER A 164 7.24 17.29 35.65
N SER A 165 7.24 17.96 36.81
CA SER A 165 6.38 19.10 37.09
C SER A 165 7.01 20.45 36.72
N ALA A 166 8.31 20.48 36.39
CA ALA A 166 9.07 21.69 36.10
C ALA A 166 10.12 21.47 34.98
N PRO A 167 9.74 21.57 33.68
CA PRO A 167 8.40 21.93 33.18
C PRO A 167 7.39 20.78 33.25
N PRO A 168 6.07 21.07 33.21
CA PRO A 168 5.05 20.04 33.26
C PRO A 168 5.13 19.15 32.02
N ALA A 169 5.16 17.84 32.24
CA ALA A 169 5.01 16.87 31.16
C ALA A 169 3.61 16.92 30.55
N GLU A 170 3.53 16.71 29.25
CA GLU A 170 2.29 16.67 28.50
C GLU A 170 1.95 15.23 28.13
N VAL A 171 0.65 14.90 28.20
CA VAL A 171 0.13 13.61 27.73
C VAL A 171 -1.05 13.90 26.81
N VAL A 172 -0.87 13.59 25.54
CA VAL A 172 -1.81 13.91 24.46
C VAL A 172 -2.25 12.62 23.77
N THR A 173 -3.43 12.65 23.18
CA THR A 173 -3.94 11.58 22.31
C THR A 173 -3.92 12.04 20.87
N ASP A 174 -3.39 11.20 19.99
CA ASP A 174 -3.35 11.41 18.55
C ASP A 174 -4.09 10.28 17.83
N THR A 175 -4.65 10.56 16.65
CA THR A 175 -5.30 9.52 15.85
C THR A 175 -4.27 8.65 15.14
N CYS A 176 -4.55 7.35 15.04
CA CYS A 176 -3.70 6.38 14.37
C CYS A 176 -4.54 5.36 13.59
N ARG A 177 -3.85 4.52 12.81
CA ARG A 177 -4.46 3.37 12.11
C ARG A 177 -4.08 2.09 12.82
N LEU A 178 -5.09 1.28 13.10
CA LEU A 178 -4.95 -0.10 13.55
C LEU A 178 -4.48 -0.99 12.37
N ASP A 179 -4.01 -2.19 12.67
CA ASP A 179 -3.55 -3.20 11.71
C ASP A 179 -4.66 -3.62 10.73
N ASN A 180 -5.91 -3.60 11.20
CA ASN A 180 -7.09 -3.82 10.36
C ASN A 180 -7.57 -2.55 9.63
N HIS A 181 -6.74 -1.51 9.58
CA HIS A 181 -7.01 -0.19 8.99
C HIS A 181 -8.17 0.57 9.65
N SER A 182 -8.71 0.12 10.77
CA SER A 182 -9.71 0.90 11.53
C SER A 182 -9.05 2.10 12.20
N ALA A 183 -9.86 3.12 12.53
CA ALA A 183 -9.38 4.25 13.30
C ALA A 183 -9.09 3.82 14.74
N GLY A 184 -7.96 4.27 15.29
CA GLY A 184 -7.58 4.08 16.68
C GLY A 184 -6.98 5.35 17.27
N THR A 185 -6.58 5.25 18.52
CA THR A 185 -5.98 6.36 19.28
C THR A 185 -4.65 5.92 19.87
N MET A 186 -3.62 6.73 19.66
CA MET A 186 -2.30 6.58 20.26
C MET A 186 -2.15 7.61 21.37
N VAL A 187 -1.49 7.23 22.45
CA VAL A 187 -1.16 8.12 23.57
C VAL A 187 0.30 8.50 23.47
N ARG A 188 0.60 9.79 23.64
CA ARG A 188 1.94 10.35 23.59
C ARG A 188 2.25 11.10 24.87
N TYR A 189 3.32 10.70 25.54
CA TYR A 189 3.93 11.43 26.66
C TYR A 189 5.11 12.22 26.12
N SER A 190 5.19 13.49 26.46
CA SER A 190 6.30 14.36 26.05
C SER A 190 6.73 15.29 27.17
N TRP A 191 8.03 15.38 27.36
CA TRP A 191 8.66 16.27 28.33
C TRP A 191 9.94 16.84 27.71
N TRP A 192 10.17 18.14 27.84
CA TRP A 192 11.34 18.82 27.28
C TRP A 192 11.83 19.92 28.22
N TYR A 193 13.14 20.08 28.35
CA TYR A 193 13.81 21.03 29.22
C TYR A 193 14.38 22.20 28.41
N GLY A 194 13.67 23.32 28.38
CA GLY A 194 14.04 24.55 27.66
C GLY A 194 13.03 24.95 26.58
N ASP A 195 13.35 26.00 25.80
CA ASP A 195 12.44 26.60 24.81
C ASP A 195 12.42 25.87 23.44
N GLY A 196 12.86 24.62 23.37
CA GLY A 196 12.99 23.87 22.12
C GLY A 196 11.84 22.87 21.89
N GLU A 197 11.08 23.04 20.82
CA GLU A 197 10.26 21.96 20.22
C GLU A 197 11.17 20.80 19.78
N PRO A 198 10.64 19.56 19.70
CA PRO A 198 11.46 18.39 19.37
C PRO A 198 12.10 18.56 17.99
N SER A 199 13.41 18.31 17.89
CA SER A 199 14.08 18.14 16.60
C SER A 199 13.69 16.79 16.00
N ILE A 200 12.43 16.63 15.61
CA ILE A 200 11.96 15.48 14.86
C ILE A 200 12.55 15.61 13.45
N SER A 201 13.77 15.11 13.24
CA SER A 201 14.26 14.81 11.90
C SER A 201 13.57 13.53 11.41
N ALA A 202 12.27 13.62 11.13
CA ALA A 202 11.53 12.60 10.42
C ALA A 202 11.91 12.64 8.93
N THR A 203 12.66 11.62 8.53
CA THR A 203 12.58 10.90 7.25
C THR A 203 12.03 11.65 6.02
N ALA A 204 12.94 12.14 5.20
CA ALA A 204 12.74 12.20 3.74
C ALA A 204 14.00 11.67 3.03
N ALA A 205 14.30 10.38 3.23
CA ALA A 205 15.30 9.68 2.43
C ALA A 205 14.64 9.07 1.18
N THR A 206 14.18 9.93 0.27
CA THR A 206 14.04 9.57 -1.14
C THR A 206 15.42 9.66 -1.75
N GLY A 207 15.92 8.54 -2.27
CA GLY A 207 17.31 8.41 -2.71
C GLY A 207 17.72 9.41 -3.80
N SER A 208 19.00 9.77 -3.77
CA SER A 208 19.84 9.82 -4.97
C SER A 208 21.30 9.83 -4.56
N ALA A 209 22.00 8.79 -5.00
CA ALA A 209 23.44 8.74 -5.02
C ALA A 209 24.00 9.88 -5.88
N SER A 210 25.07 10.51 -5.40
CA SER A 210 26.19 10.90 -6.25
C SER A 210 27.44 11.05 -5.41
N ALA A 211 28.40 10.19 -5.71
CA ALA A 211 29.77 10.26 -5.24
C ALA A 211 30.46 11.53 -5.76
N SER A 212 31.39 12.07 -4.98
CA SER A 212 32.72 12.44 -5.48
C SER A 212 33.69 12.63 -4.31
N ALA A 213 34.85 12.00 -4.48
CA ALA A 213 35.95 11.90 -3.53
C ALA A 213 36.68 13.22 -3.28
N SER A 214 37.41 13.30 -2.17
CA SER A 214 38.86 13.58 -2.21
C SER A 214 39.52 13.32 -0.86
N SER A 215 40.57 12.51 -0.91
CA SER A 215 41.53 12.20 0.14
C SER A 215 42.31 13.44 0.59
N THR A 216 42.53 13.61 1.90
CA THR A 216 43.78 14.20 2.43
C THR A 216 44.07 13.64 3.82
N THR A 217 45.22 12.99 3.91
CA THR A 217 45.93 12.56 5.11
C THR A 217 46.24 13.74 6.01
N GLY A 218 45.75 13.71 7.25
CA GLY A 218 46.10 14.66 8.30
C GLY A 218 45.67 14.08 9.64
N ALA A 219 46.60 14.01 10.60
CA ALA A 219 46.34 13.52 11.95
C ALA A 219 45.08 14.19 12.54
N PRO A 220 44.22 13.47 13.29
CA PRO A 220 43.02 14.08 13.86
C PRO A 220 43.45 15.13 14.87
N THR A 221 43.37 16.38 14.43
CA THR A 221 43.35 17.53 15.32
C THR A 221 41.99 17.48 15.99
N PRO A 222 41.88 17.36 17.32
CA PRO A 222 40.57 17.32 17.97
C PRO A 222 39.85 18.63 17.68
N SER A 223 38.74 18.55 16.93
CA SER A 223 37.85 19.68 16.70
C SER A 223 37.35 20.21 18.05
N PRO A 224 37.44 21.52 18.32
CA PRO A 224 37.06 22.11 19.61
C PRO A 224 35.54 22.30 19.78
N SER A 225 34.72 21.42 19.18
CA SER A 225 33.25 21.48 19.25
C SER A 225 32.65 20.48 20.25
N ALA A 226 33.47 19.85 21.11
CA ALA A 226 32.98 19.11 22.28
C ALA A 226 32.55 20.07 23.40
N THR A 227 31.49 20.84 23.14
CA THR A 227 30.75 21.64 24.12
C THR A 227 29.90 20.72 25.01
N MET A 228 30.31 20.54 26.27
CA MET A 228 29.84 19.51 27.25
C MET A 228 30.06 18.08 26.75
N SER A 229 30.89 17.31 27.46
CA SER A 229 31.39 16.03 26.97
C SER A 229 30.25 15.04 26.70
N ASP A 230 30.31 14.28 25.61
CA ASP A 230 29.41 13.15 25.32
C ASP A 230 29.30 12.16 26.50
N ALA A 231 30.34 12.12 27.34
CA ALA A 231 30.36 11.36 28.59
C ALA A 231 29.37 11.89 29.66
N GLU A 232 29.04 13.17 29.66
CA GLU A 232 28.08 13.79 30.57
C GLU A 232 26.65 13.54 30.11
N GLY A 233 26.36 13.70 28.82
CA GLY A 233 25.05 13.35 28.26
C GLY A 233 24.74 11.86 28.41
N ALA A 234 25.71 10.98 28.15
CA ALA A 234 25.59 9.56 28.43
C ALA A 234 25.34 9.26 29.92
N ARG A 235 26.00 9.96 30.85
CA ARG A 235 25.76 9.77 32.30
C ARG A 235 24.36 10.19 32.73
N MET A 236 23.79 11.24 32.13
CA MET A 236 22.46 11.74 32.47
C MET A 236 21.33 10.88 31.87
N SER A 237 21.52 10.37 30.66
CA SER A 237 20.51 9.59 29.94
C SER A 237 20.54 8.09 30.24
N GLU A 238 21.69 7.53 30.63
CA GLU A 238 21.85 6.08 30.88
C GLU A 238 20.88 5.52 31.93
N PRO A 239 20.57 6.19 33.06
CA PRO A 239 19.57 5.67 34.00
C PRO A 239 18.17 5.53 33.38
N ALA A 240 17.77 6.47 32.53
CA ALA A 240 16.50 6.42 31.80
C ALA A 240 16.48 5.27 30.78
N LEU A 241 17.56 5.10 30.02
CA LEU A 241 17.68 3.98 29.07
C LEU A 241 17.58 2.63 29.78
N ARG A 242 18.24 2.47 30.95
CA ARG A 242 18.15 1.24 31.74
C ARG A 242 16.77 1.00 32.29
N LEU A 243 16.12 2.03 32.81
CA LEU A 243 14.75 1.91 33.31
C LEU A 243 13.80 1.45 32.19
N LEU A 244 13.91 2.03 31.00
CA LEU A 244 13.11 1.60 29.85
C LEU A 244 13.45 0.15 29.43
N GLN A 245 14.72 -0.24 29.46
CA GLN A 245 15.11 -1.64 29.19
C GLN A 245 14.55 -2.63 30.22
N ASP A 246 14.51 -2.25 31.50
CA ASP A 246 13.91 -3.06 32.57
C ASP A 246 12.39 -3.22 32.38
N GLU A 247 11.74 -2.23 31.76
CA GLU A 247 10.33 -2.24 31.36
C GLU A 247 10.10 -2.93 30.00
N GLY A 248 11.15 -3.45 29.36
CA GLY A 248 11.08 -4.26 28.14
C GLY A 248 11.44 -3.56 26.84
N TYR A 249 11.83 -2.28 26.87
CA TYR A 249 12.23 -1.54 25.67
C TYR A 249 13.59 -1.98 25.13
N GLU A 250 13.65 -2.27 23.84
CA GLU A 250 14.88 -2.59 23.13
C GLU A 250 15.49 -1.33 22.52
N LEU A 251 16.73 -1.03 22.92
CA LEU A 251 17.51 0.08 22.35
C LEU A 251 18.01 -0.31 20.96
N TYR A 252 17.45 0.30 19.90
CA TYR A 252 17.85 0.00 18.52
C TYR A 252 18.77 1.07 17.92
N GLN A 253 18.75 2.30 18.43
CA GLN A 253 19.65 3.36 18.00
C GLN A 253 20.14 4.18 19.19
N ARG A 254 21.45 4.32 19.33
CA ARG A 254 22.08 5.16 20.35
C ARG A 254 22.63 6.43 19.70
N PHE A 255 22.53 7.58 20.36
CA PHE A 255 23.12 8.81 19.84
C PHE A 255 24.54 9.03 20.38
N ASP A 256 25.35 9.77 19.62
CA ASP A 256 26.77 10.00 19.91
C ASP A 256 27.02 10.83 21.19
N GLY A 257 25.98 11.45 21.78
CA GLY A 257 26.05 12.23 23.03
C GLY A 257 25.39 11.58 24.25
N GLY A 258 24.76 10.41 24.13
CA GLY A 258 23.87 9.82 25.14
C GLY A 258 22.46 9.59 24.58
N GLY A 259 21.56 8.98 25.35
CA GLY A 259 20.18 8.76 24.92
C GLY A 259 20.06 7.77 23.76
N GLY A 260 18.90 7.77 23.10
CA GLY A 260 18.62 6.89 21.98
C GLY A 260 17.15 6.68 21.72
N HIS A 261 16.89 5.91 20.66
CA HIS A 261 15.57 5.42 20.33
C HIS A 261 15.41 3.97 20.79
N LEU A 262 14.27 3.73 21.43
CA LEU A 262 13.88 2.43 21.91
C LEU A 262 12.49 2.08 21.38
N SER A 263 12.25 0.79 21.22
CA SER A 263 10.95 0.23 20.83
C SER A 263 10.72 -1.02 21.65
N VAL A 264 9.49 -1.30 22.02
CA VAL A 264 9.16 -2.63 22.53
C VAL A 264 8.66 -3.46 21.34
N PRO A 265 9.04 -4.74 21.25
CA PRO A 265 8.47 -5.64 20.25
C PRO A 265 7.05 -6.10 20.61
N ASP A 266 6.53 -5.68 21.76
CA ASP A 266 5.12 -5.84 22.10
C ASP A 266 4.28 -4.80 21.36
N ASP A 267 3.03 -5.16 21.11
CA ASP A 267 2.16 -4.37 20.23
C ASP A 267 1.63 -3.09 20.92
N TRP A 268 1.93 -2.86 22.21
CA TRP A 268 1.33 -1.77 22.98
C TRP A 268 2.31 -0.70 23.46
N HIS A 269 3.57 -1.01 23.78
CA HIS A 269 4.56 0.01 24.13
C HIS A 269 5.27 0.44 22.85
N GLY A 270 4.61 1.31 22.07
CA GLY A 270 5.06 1.70 20.74
C GLY A 270 6.54 2.08 20.66
N ARG A 271 6.91 3.26 21.15
CA ARG A 271 8.27 3.81 21.00
C ARG A 271 8.64 4.74 22.14
N ALA A 272 9.93 4.84 22.41
CA ALA A 272 10.48 5.85 23.30
C ALA A 272 11.73 6.49 22.68
N THR A 273 11.91 7.79 22.91
CA THR A 273 13.08 8.56 22.52
C THR A 273 13.56 9.34 23.73
N VAL A 274 14.83 9.13 24.08
CA VAL A 274 15.51 9.85 25.16
C VAL A 274 16.58 10.74 24.55
N GLY A 275 16.55 12.02 24.89
CA GLY A 275 17.52 13.04 24.48
C GLY A 275 18.97 12.72 24.81
N GLN A 276 19.88 13.33 24.05
CA GLN A 276 21.32 13.06 24.19
C GLN A 276 21.85 13.45 25.57
N ARG A 277 21.27 14.48 26.17
CA ARG A 277 21.63 15.11 27.44
C ARG A 277 20.48 15.06 28.44
N ALA A 278 19.54 14.14 28.26
CA ALA A 278 18.34 14.05 29.08
C ALA A 278 17.56 15.39 29.13
N GLU A 279 17.56 16.10 28.01
CA GLU A 279 16.83 17.34 27.79
C GLU A 279 15.41 17.08 27.31
N ASP A 280 15.15 15.95 26.68
CA ASP A 280 13.82 15.57 26.20
C ASP A 280 13.52 14.07 26.38
N LEU A 281 12.24 13.79 26.57
CA LEU A 281 11.66 12.46 26.60
C LEU A 281 10.39 12.49 25.76
N LEU A 282 10.31 11.59 24.79
CA LEU A 282 9.11 11.32 24.01
C LEU A 282 8.79 9.83 24.15
N MET A 283 7.58 9.50 24.56
CA MET A 283 7.09 8.13 24.60
C MET A 283 5.74 8.05 23.90
N GLU A 284 5.54 6.98 23.14
CA GLU A 284 4.35 6.74 22.35
C GLU A 284 3.87 5.32 22.65
N SER A 285 2.56 5.17 22.91
CA SER A 285 1.94 3.85 22.92
C SER A 285 1.82 3.31 21.50
N GLY A 286 1.47 2.03 21.37
CA GLY A 286 0.89 1.47 20.15
C GLY A 286 -0.47 2.11 19.88
N CYS A 287 -1.04 1.78 18.71
CA CYS A 287 -2.38 2.22 18.36
C CYS A 287 -3.41 1.40 19.15
N LEU A 288 -4.34 2.05 19.84
CA LEU A 288 -5.32 1.38 20.68
C LEU A 288 -6.72 1.52 20.07
N VAL A 289 -7.55 0.50 20.31
CA VAL A 289 -8.97 0.57 19.95
C VAL A 289 -9.67 1.65 20.78
N ASP A 290 -10.18 2.66 20.09
CA ASP A 290 -10.95 3.74 20.69
C ASP A 290 -12.27 3.93 19.94
N PRO A 291 -13.43 3.66 20.58
CA PRO A 291 -14.75 3.89 19.98
C PRO A 291 -15.01 5.36 19.57
N GLY A 292 -14.25 6.31 20.13
CA GLY A 292 -14.32 7.73 19.81
C GLY A 292 -13.30 8.20 18.76
N ALA A 293 -12.45 7.31 18.23
CA ALA A 293 -11.44 7.69 17.25
C ALA A 293 -12.07 8.26 15.97
N VAL A 294 -11.55 9.40 15.53
CA VAL A 294 -11.92 10.03 14.25
C VAL A 294 -11.04 9.43 13.16
N ASP A 295 -11.66 9.03 12.04
CA ASP A 295 -10.90 8.51 10.90
C ASP A 295 -9.94 9.61 10.37
N PRO A 296 -8.61 9.36 10.35
CA PRO A 296 -7.64 10.37 9.94
C PRO A 296 -7.83 10.83 8.49
N ASP A 297 -8.44 10.01 7.62
CA ASP A 297 -8.67 10.34 6.22
C ASP A 297 -9.94 11.19 6.03
N ALA A 298 -10.87 11.17 6.98
CA ALA A 298 -12.11 11.96 6.92
C ALA A 298 -11.86 13.47 7.05
N VAL A 299 -10.71 13.88 7.63
CA VAL A 299 -10.36 15.29 7.87
C VAL A 299 -9.78 15.96 6.62
N SER A 300 -9.35 15.19 5.62
CA SER A 300 -8.71 15.71 4.39
C SER A 300 -9.68 16.02 3.23
N GLY A 301 -10.98 15.85 3.46
CA GLY A 301 -12.03 15.94 2.44
C GLY A 301 -12.85 17.24 2.38
N GLU A 302 -12.48 18.28 3.14
CA GLU A 302 -13.13 19.61 3.10
C GLU A 302 -12.35 20.64 2.26
#